data_AF-A0A1Y2CP15-F1
#
_entry.id   AF-A0A1Y2CP15-F1
#
_cell.length_a   1.000
_cell.length_b   1.000
_cell.length_c   1.000
_cell.angle_alpha   90.00
_cell.angle_beta   90.00
_cell.angle_gamma   90.00
#
_symmetry.space_group_name_H-M   'P 1'
#
loop_
_entity.id
_entity.type
_entity.pdbx_description
1 polymer ?
#
loop_
_entity_poly.entity_id
_entity_poly.type
_entity_poly.pdbx_seq_one_letter_code
_entity_poly.pdbx_strand_id
1 'polypeptide(L)'
;MENLVVFGDSFSSTGTNFDTMKYSGNNISGGKNWPLQLLDLHNMTLWNFSVGGAVVNHMIVPRNGYKSSFITEYNKFSTINLVC
;
A
#
# COMPACT_ATOMS: atom_id res chain seq x y z
N MET A 1 -4.53 -15.16 -13.45
CA MET A 1 -4.13 -14.75 -12.09
C MET A 1 -4.30 -13.25 -12.03
N GLU A 2 -5.15 -12.77 -11.14
CA GLU A 2 -5.51 -11.34 -11.08
C GLU A 2 -4.57 -10.60 -10.14
N ASN A 3 -4.37 -9.30 -10.39
CA ASN A 3 -3.54 -8.45 -9.55
C ASN A 3 -4.43 -7.49 -8.76
N LEU A 4 -4.26 -7.44 -7.45
CA LEU A 4 -4.84 -6.42 -6.58
C LEU A 4 -3.78 -5.38 -6.28
N VAL A 5 -3.97 -4.16 -6.80
CA VAL A 5 -3.09 -3.02 -6.53
C VAL A 5 -3.77 -2.11 -5.50
N VAL A 6 -3.08 -1.81 -4.41
CA VAL A 6 -3.66 -1.05 -3.29
C VAL A 6 -2.86 0.22 -3.03
N PHE A 7 -3.57 1.34 -3.07
CA PHE A 7 -3.13 2.65 -2.60
C PHE A 7 -4.03 3.04 -1.42
N GLY A 8 -3.51 3.76 -0.43
CA GLY A 8 -4.32 4.12 0.72
C GLY A 8 -3.53 4.44 1.97
N ASP A 9 -4.22 4.40 3.10
CA ASP A 9 -3.72 4.85 4.39
C ASP A 9 -3.48 3.69 5.36
N SER A 10 -3.47 4.00 6.67
CA SER A 10 -3.25 3.06 7.74
C SER A 10 -4.17 1.84 7.72
N PHE A 11 -5.41 1.96 7.23
CA PHE A 11 -6.37 0.85 7.19
C PHE A 11 -6.02 -0.21 6.12
N SER A 12 -5.26 0.19 5.12
CA SER A 12 -4.79 -0.69 4.04
C SER A 12 -3.31 -1.04 4.19
N SER A 13 -2.56 -0.23 4.94
CA SER A 13 -1.11 -0.38 5.10
C SER A 13 -0.78 -1.65 5.86
N THR A 14 0.24 -2.34 5.38
CA THR A 14 0.93 -3.42 6.08
C THR A 14 2.42 -3.24 5.87
N GLY A 15 3.24 -3.73 6.80
CA GLY A 15 4.70 -3.63 6.70
C GLY A 15 5.17 -4.27 5.40
N THR A 16 5.44 -3.44 4.40
CA THR A 16 5.70 -3.86 3.03
C THR A 16 7.14 -3.53 2.68
N ASN A 17 7.87 -4.54 2.21
CA ASN A 17 9.12 -4.31 1.50
C ASN A 17 8.78 -3.99 0.04
N PHE A 18 8.91 -2.72 -0.37
CA PHE A 18 8.50 -2.27 -1.70
C PHE A 18 9.38 -2.80 -2.85
N ASP A 19 10.56 -3.35 -2.56
CA ASP A 19 11.44 -3.93 -3.60
C ASP A 19 11.04 -5.37 -3.94
N THR A 20 10.49 -6.09 -2.95
CA THR A 20 10.16 -7.53 -3.07
C THR A 20 8.68 -7.83 -2.96
N MET A 21 7.86 -6.83 -2.65
CA MET A 21 6.44 -6.97 -2.28
C MET A 21 6.18 -8.05 -1.23
N LYS A 22 7.13 -8.21 -0.29
CA LYS A 22 6.97 -9.08 0.87
C LYS A 22 6.31 -8.32 2.01
N TYR A 23 5.37 -8.97 2.68
CA TYR A 23 4.56 -8.40 3.74
C TYR A 23 4.94 -9.01 5.09
N SER A 24 5.33 -8.19 6.06
CA SER A 24 5.62 -8.65 7.42
C SER A 24 4.35 -8.94 8.24
N GLY A 25 3.19 -8.47 7.77
CA GLY A 25 1.93 -8.55 8.49
C GLY A 25 1.76 -7.49 9.59
N ASN A 26 2.80 -6.71 9.88
CA ASN A 26 2.72 -5.64 10.88
C ASN A 26 1.83 -4.50 10.36
N ASN A 27 0.70 -4.27 11.01
CA ASN A 27 -0.21 -3.18 10.71
C ASN A 27 -1.05 -2.82 11.95
N ILE A 28 -1.85 -1.77 11.85
CA ILE A 28 -2.65 -1.26 12.98
C ILE A 28 -3.81 -2.18 13.40
N SER A 29 -4.19 -3.16 12.59
CA SER A 29 -5.31 -4.06 12.89
C SER A 29 -4.94 -5.16 13.90
N GLY A 30 -3.64 -5.35 14.19
CA GLY A 30 -3.16 -6.46 15.03
C GLY A 30 -3.29 -7.84 14.39
N GLY A 31 -3.62 -7.91 13.10
CA GLY A 31 -3.80 -9.14 12.32
C GLY A 31 -3.75 -8.87 10.82
N LYS A 32 -4.44 -9.69 10.01
CA LYS A 32 -4.57 -9.44 8.56
C LYS A 32 -5.55 -8.29 8.33
N ASN A 33 -5.09 -7.23 7.69
CA ASN A 33 -5.97 -6.17 7.18
C ASN A 33 -6.69 -6.62 5.90
N TRP A 34 -7.61 -5.79 5.40
CA TRP A 34 -8.51 -6.21 4.30
C TRP A 34 -7.79 -6.69 3.02
N PRO A 35 -6.65 -6.11 2.55
CA PRO A 35 -5.98 -6.63 1.36
C PRO A 35 -5.40 -8.03 1.58
N LEU A 36 -4.86 -8.29 2.78
CA LEU A 36 -4.33 -9.60 3.14
C LEU A 36 -5.43 -10.64 3.33
N GLN A 37 -6.62 -10.22 3.80
CA GLN A 37 -7.78 -11.13 3.85
C GLN A 37 -8.29 -11.49 2.45
N LEU A 38 -8.30 -10.54 1.51
CA LEU A 38 -8.68 -10.83 0.12
C LEU A 38 -7.73 -11.83 -0.56
N LEU A 39 -6.43 -11.79 -0.24
CA LEU A 39 -5.47 -12.79 -0.71
C LEU A 39 -5.81 -14.21 -0.24
N ASP A 40 -6.36 -14.38 0.96
CA ASP A 40 -6.74 -15.70 1.46
C ASP A 40 -8.00 -16.24 0.77
N LEU A 41 -8.90 -15.33 0.38
CA LEU A 41 -10.19 -15.68 -0.23
C LEU A 41 -10.10 -15.90 -1.74
N HIS A 42 -9.07 -15.37 -2.39
CA HIS A 42 -8.95 -15.34 -3.84
C HIS A 42 -7.52 -15.61 -4.29
N ASN A 43 -7.36 -16.32 -5.41
CA ASN A 43 -6.05 -16.57 -6.01
C ASN A 43 -5.55 -15.35 -6.82
N MET A 44 -5.03 -14.35 -6.11
CA MET A 44 -4.55 -13.09 -6.67
C MET A 44 -3.17 -12.71 -6.13
N THR A 45 -2.47 -11.84 -6.87
CA THR A 45 -1.20 -11.24 -6.43
C THR A 45 -1.47 -9.85 -5.87
N LEU A 46 -1.02 -9.59 -4.65
CA LEU A 46 -1.15 -8.27 -4.02
C LEU A 46 0.07 -7.40 -4.32
N TRP A 47 -0.20 -6.14 -4.64
CA TRP A 47 0.76 -5.06 -4.78
C TRP A 47 0.32 -3.91 -3.88
N ASN A 48 0.76 -3.93 -2.62
CA ASN A 48 0.32 -2.96 -1.63
C ASN A 48 1.30 -1.78 -1.48
N PHE A 49 0.90 -0.62 -1.98
CA PHE A 49 1.68 0.62 -1.91
C PHE A 49 1.21 1.57 -0.80
N SER A 50 0.16 1.20 -0.07
CA SER A 50 -0.43 2.05 0.97
C SER A 50 0.54 2.30 2.13
N VAL A 51 0.53 3.53 2.63
CA VAL A 51 1.40 3.96 3.74
C VAL A 51 0.54 4.54 4.86
N GLY A 52 0.82 4.12 6.10
CA GLY A 52 0.15 4.67 7.27
C GLY A 52 0.24 6.19 7.32
N GLY A 53 -0.89 6.86 7.58
CA GLY A 53 -0.99 8.31 7.62
C GLY A 53 -0.92 9.02 6.26
N ALA A 54 -0.96 8.29 5.14
CA ALA A 54 -1.07 8.89 3.81
C ALA A 54 -2.35 9.73 3.65
N VAL A 55 -2.27 10.73 2.79
CA VAL A 55 -3.40 11.59 2.40
C VAL A 55 -3.61 11.54 0.90
N VAL A 56 -4.78 11.96 0.42
CA VAL A 56 -5.00 12.10 -1.03
C VAL A 56 -4.02 13.11 -1.62
N ASN A 57 -3.91 14.29 -1.00
CA ASN A 57 -3.05 15.37 -1.45
C ASN A 57 -2.59 16.24 -0.26
N HIS A 58 -1.28 16.44 -0.11
CA HIS A 58 -0.69 17.28 0.94
C HIS A 58 -1.04 18.77 0.80
N MET A 59 -1.39 19.22 -0.40
CA MET A 59 -1.84 20.61 -0.62
C MET A 59 -3.25 20.86 -0.07
N ILE A 60 -4.04 19.80 0.09
CA ILE A 60 -5.40 19.88 0.64
C ILE A 60 -5.38 19.57 2.14
N VAL A 61 -4.66 18.50 2.52
CA VAL A 61 -4.55 18.05 3.91
C VAL A 61 -3.07 17.91 4.27
N PRO A 62 -2.41 18.99 4.74
CA PRO A 62 -0.99 18.95 5.07
C PRO A 62 -0.71 18.08 6.31
N ARG A 63 0.38 17.29 6.28
CA ARG A 63 0.82 16.44 7.39
C ARG A 63 2.32 16.61 7.63
N ASN A 64 2.70 17.23 8.75
CA ASN A 64 4.11 17.53 9.06
C ASN A 64 4.99 16.28 9.31
N GLY A 65 4.40 15.12 9.62
CA GLY A 65 5.13 13.87 9.90
C GLY A 65 4.98 12.78 8.84
N TYR A 66 3.99 12.89 7.95
CA TYR A 66 3.68 11.87 6.95
C TYR A 66 3.84 12.49 5.57
N LYS A 67 4.81 12.01 4.81
CA LYS A 67 5.13 12.54 3.47
C LYS A 67 4.51 11.71 2.33
N SER A 68 3.77 10.66 2.65
CA SER A 68 3.08 9.85 1.63
C SER A 68 1.75 10.49 1.25
N SER A 69 1.48 10.51 -0.04
CA SER A 69 0.20 10.84 -0.65
C SER A 69 -0.14 9.83 -1.73
N PHE A 70 -1.37 9.88 -2.25
CA PHE A 70 -1.74 9.07 -3.42
C PHE A 70 -0.73 9.20 -4.57
N ILE A 71 -0.26 10.42 -4.87
CA ILE A 71 0.72 10.66 -5.94
C ILE A 71 2.04 9.92 -5.68
N THR A 72 2.56 9.97 -4.45
CA THR A 72 3.82 9.28 -4.14
C THR A 72 3.67 7.76 -4.20
N GLU A 73 2.51 7.22 -3.81
CA GLU A 73 2.25 5.78 -3.89
C GLU A 73 2.09 5.32 -5.34
N TYR A 74 1.36 6.09 -6.15
CA TYR A 74 1.23 5.86 -7.59
C TYR A 74 2.58 5.94 -8.33
N ASN A 75 3.45 6.89 -7.95
CA ASN A 75 4.78 7.00 -8.53
C ASN A 75 5.63 5.76 -8.23
N LYS A 76 5.51 5.17 -7.03
CA LYS A 76 6.19 3.91 -6.71
C LYS A 76 5.71 2.77 -7.61
N PHE A 77 4.40 2.64 -7.78
CA PHE A 77 3.81 1.67 -8.69
C PHE A 77 4.31 1.87 -10.13
N SER A 78 4.32 3.11 -10.61
CA SER A 78 4.74 3.44 -11.97
C SER A 78 6.22 3.13 -12.20
N THR A 79 7.09 3.40 -11.23
CA THR A 79 8.53 3.10 -11.33
C THR A 79 8.79 1.59 -11.43
N ILE A 80 8.09 0.76 -10.65
CA ILE A 80 8.26 -0.70 -10.72
C ILE A 80 7.83 -1.23 -12.10
N ASN A 81 6.72 -0.73 -12.66
CA ASN A 81 6.22 -1.18 -13.96
C ASN A 81 6.99 -0.64 -15.17
N LEU A 82 7.87 0.35 -15.01
CA LEU A 82 8.75 0.83 -16.07
C LEU A 82 10.09 0.07 -16.14
N VAL A 83 10.35 -0.81 -15.17
CA VAL A 83 11.59 -1.62 -15.07
C VAL A 83 11.35 -3.09 -15.45
N CYS A 84 10.10 -3.47 -15.76
CA CYS A 84 9.69 -4.79 -16.21
C CYS A 84 9.23 -4.75 -17.67
#